data_AF-G0NNP2-F1
#
_entry.id   AF-G0NNP2-F1
#
_cell.length_a   1.000
_cell.length_b   1.000
_cell.length_c   1.000
_cell.angle_alpha   90.00
_cell.angle_beta   90.00
_cell.angle_gamma   90.00
#
_symmetry.space_group_name_H-M   'P 1'
#
loop_
_entity.id
_entity.type
_entity.pdbx_description
1 polymer ?
#
loop_
_entity_poly.entity_id
_entity_poly.type
_entity_poly.pdbx_seq_one_letter_code
_entity_poly.pdbx_strand_id
1 'polypeptide(L)'
;MQIKLLLAACLLGIVSGETTPETLASSPPEENTCNAEMDKMRECSQIGTIDLRHWDKPGFEKNIPLFTNWLQCIGETKCSLVQKVIEKAQTKFEGMLHFNKHLSTCLGNNALVKFSMACSQEFMNTRNACEDTAYLDCVAKRMEKHEKCTLKDVKTYQDYQPQLIRYCTLKQEIHELKKQRVIKLG
;
A
#
# COMPACT_ATOMS: atom_id res chain seq x y z
N MET A 1 -31.65 -17.91 -50.21
CA MET A 1 -31.94 -18.09 -48.77
C MET A 1 -32.92 -17.01 -48.36
N GLN A 2 -34.02 -17.39 -47.70
CA GLN A 2 -35.26 -16.65 -47.37
C GLN A 2 -35.01 -15.22 -46.86
N ILE A 3 -35.58 -14.12 -47.39
CA ILE A 3 -36.97 -13.61 -47.49
C ILE A 3 -37.59 -13.13 -46.16
N LYS A 4 -38.02 -11.85 -46.18
CA LYS A 4 -38.96 -11.05 -45.31
C LYS A 4 -38.34 -10.45 -44.04
N LEU A 5 -38.14 -9.13 -43.88
CA LEU A 5 -39.02 -7.94 -43.99
C LEU A 5 -40.35 -8.05 -43.21
N LEU A 6 -40.51 -7.18 -42.19
CA LEU A 6 -41.71 -6.44 -41.75
C LEU A 6 -41.36 -5.78 -40.38
N LEU A 7 -41.16 -4.46 -40.31
CA LEU A 7 -42.15 -3.37 -40.14
C LEU A 7 -42.74 -3.26 -38.72
N ALA A 8 -42.66 -2.02 -38.23
CA ALA A 8 -43.13 -1.49 -36.96
C ALA A 8 -44.67 -1.56 -36.78
N ALA A 9 -45.13 -1.54 -35.53
CA ALA A 9 -45.93 -0.45 -34.96
C ALA A 9 -46.50 -0.82 -33.57
N CYS A 10 -46.46 0.16 -32.67
CA CYS A 10 -47.37 0.51 -31.58
C CYS A 10 -48.15 -0.58 -30.83
N LEU A 11 -48.18 -0.47 -29.49
CA LEU A 11 -49.42 -0.16 -28.78
C LEU A 11 -49.13 0.34 -27.35
N LEU A 12 -49.83 1.41 -26.98
CA LEU A 12 -49.91 2.01 -25.66
C LEU A 12 -50.56 1.04 -24.67
N GLY A 13 -50.01 0.98 -23.46
CA GLY A 13 -50.65 0.40 -22.28
C GLY A 13 -50.39 1.28 -21.08
N ILE A 14 -51.32 2.20 -20.79
CA ILE A 14 -51.44 2.87 -19.49
C ILE A 14 -52.18 1.89 -18.58
N VAL A 15 -51.54 1.43 -17.50
CA VAL A 15 -52.23 0.92 -16.31
C VAL A 15 -51.58 1.52 -15.08
N SER A 16 -52.46 2.09 -14.26
CA SER A 16 -52.24 2.80 -13.01
C SER A 16 -51.52 1.99 -11.93
N GLY A 17 -50.72 2.70 -11.14
CA GLY A 17 -50.66 2.58 -9.68
C GLY A 17 -50.31 1.22 -9.09
N GLU A 18 -49.02 1.03 -8.80
CA GLU A 18 -48.60 0.23 -7.64
C GLU A 18 -47.30 0.83 -7.10
N THR A 19 -47.36 1.23 -5.83
CA THR A 19 -46.23 1.61 -4.99
C THR A 19 -45.11 0.59 -5.15
N THR A 20 -44.00 0.98 -5.77
CA THR A 20 -42.75 0.25 -5.67
C THR A 20 -41.81 0.95 -4.69
N PRO A 21 -41.10 0.16 -3.88
CA PRO A 21 -40.45 0.62 -2.67
C PRO A 21 -39.20 1.40 -3.03
N GLU A 22 -38.78 2.25 -2.10
CA GLU A 22 -37.47 2.88 -2.00
C GLU A 22 -36.41 2.12 -2.80
N THR A 23 -35.90 2.79 -3.83
CA THR A 23 -34.62 2.49 -4.42
C THR A 23 -33.59 2.59 -3.30
N LEU A 24 -33.36 1.47 -2.60
CA LEU A 24 -32.14 1.23 -1.85
C LEU A 24 -31.03 1.46 -2.86
N ALA A 25 -30.41 2.64 -2.78
CA ALA A 25 -29.22 2.97 -3.52
C ALA A 25 -28.20 1.89 -3.15
N SER A 26 -28.12 0.84 -3.98
CA SER A 26 -27.04 -0.12 -3.87
C SER A 26 -25.79 0.71 -4.07
N SER A 27 -24.95 0.77 -3.04
CA SER A 27 -23.59 1.28 -3.15
C SER A 27 -23.00 0.81 -4.50
N PRO A 28 -22.33 1.69 -5.26
CA PRO A 28 -21.84 1.33 -6.58
C PRO A 28 -21.02 0.04 -6.51
N PRO A 29 -21.11 -0.86 -7.50
CA PRO A 29 -20.48 -2.18 -7.48
C PRO A 29 -18.99 -2.19 -7.05
N GLU A 30 -18.29 -1.07 -7.25
CA GLU A 30 -16.91 -0.85 -6.81
C GLU A 30 -16.72 -0.84 -5.28
N GLU A 31 -17.67 -0.31 -4.50
CA GLU A 31 -17.47 -0.09 -3.06
C GLU A 31 -17.65 -1.37 -2.23
N ASN A 32 -18.68 -2.16 -2.54
CA ASN A 32 -18.88 -3.46 -1.89
C ASN A 32 -17.71 -4.41 -2.20
N THR A 33 -17.14 -4.29 -3.41
CA THR A 33 -15.93 -5.02 -3.81
C THR A 33 -14.72 -4.58 -2.97
N CYS A 34 -14.49 -3.27 -2.79
CA CYS A 34 -13.39 -2.77 -1.97
C CYS A 34 -13.45 -3.23 -0.50
N ASN A 35 -14.64 -3.22 0.12
CA ASN A 35 -14.80 -3.66 1.51
C ASN A 35 -14.56 -5.16 1.66
N ALA A 36 -15.15 -5.97 0.79
CA ALA A 36 -14.95 -7.42 0.78
C ALA A 36 -13.47 -7.80 0.58
N GLU A 37 -12.76 -7.11 -0.32
CA GLU A 37 -11.32 -7.32 -0.53
C GLU A 37 -10.47 -6.89 0.66
N MET A 38 -10.82 -5.78 1.34
CA MET A 38 -10.16 -5.35 2.58
C MET A 38 -10.39 -6.34 3.74
N ASP A 39 -11.59 -6.91 3.83
CA ASP A 39 -11.92 -7.92 4.83
C ASP A 39 -11.17 -9.23 4.57
N LYS A 40 -11.15 -9.70 3.31
CA LYS A 40 -10.33 -10.84 2.89
C LYS A 40 -8.86 -10.64 3.24
N MET A 41 -8.31 -9.46 3.00
CA MET A 41 -6.93 -9.15 3.38
C MET A 41 -6.70 -9.26 4.90
N ARG A 42 -7.67 -8.86 5.73
CA ARG A 42 -7.61 -9.00 7.19
C ARG A 42 -7.66 -10.46 7.62
N GLU A 43 -8.51 -11.27 6.99
CA GLU A 43 -8.58 -12.72 7.22
C GLU A 43 -7.27 -13.41 6.84
N CYS A 44 -6.71 -13.08 5.66
CA CYS A 44 -5.44 -13.63 5.21
C CYS A 44 -4.28 -13.30 6.15
N SER A 45 -4.31 -12.17 6.86
CA SER A 45 -3.30 -11.83 7.88
C SER A 45 -3.31 -12.77 9.09
N GLN A 46 -4.32 -13.64 9.25
CA GLN A 46 -4.38 -14.64 10.31
C GLN A 46 -3.61 -15.92 9.98
N ILE A 47 -3.21 -16.14 8.71
CA ILE A 47 -2.49 -17.35 8.25
C ILE A 47 -1.10 -17.47 8.88
N GLY A 48 -0.52 -16.36 9.34
CA GLY A 48 0.75 -16.36 10.04
C GLY A 48 1.15 -14.97 10.48
N THR A 49 1.99 -14.90 11.51
CA THR A 49 2.52 -13.62 12.00
C THR A 49 3.81 -13.28 11.28
N ILE A 50 3.78 -12.26 10.42
CA ILE A 50 4.96 -11.69 9.79
C ILE A 50 5.62 -10.73 10.78
N ASP A 51 6.79 -11.08 11.29
CA ASP A 51 7.50 -10.24 12.25
C ASP A 51 8.45 -9.28 11.55
N LEU A 52 7.95 -8.05 11.31
CA LEU A 52 8.74 -6.95 10.74
C LEU A 52 9.52 -6.14 11.79
N ARG A 53 9.36 -6.43 13.09
CA ARG A 53 10.01 -5.63 14.15
C ARG A 53 11.48 -5.95 14.27
N HIS A 54 11.83 -7.23 14.12
CA HIS A 54 13.20 -7.74 14.23
C HIS A 54 13.84 -7.91 12.85
N TRP A 55 13.58 -6.98 11.93
CA TRP A 55 14.11 -7.03 10.57
C TRP A 55 15.63 -7.04 10.52
N ASP A 56 16.32 -6.55 11.54
CA ASP A 56 17.78 -6.51 11.61
C ASP A 56 18.43 -7.82 12.11
N LYS A 57 17.63 -8.83 12.47
CA LYS A 57 18.12 -10.08 13.06
C LYS A 57 18.37 -11.17 12.01
N PRO A 58 19.32 -12.09 12.27
CA PRO A 58 19.48 -13.29 11.44
C PRO A 58 18.19 -14.10 11.34
N GLY A 59 17.93 -14.67 10.17
CA GLY A 59 16.76 -15.50 9.91
C GLY A 59 15.48 -14.69 9.66
N PHE A 60 15.59 -13.40 9.35
CA PHE A 60 14.44 -12.59 8.92
C PHE A 60 13.79 -13.15 7.64
N GLU A 61 14.57 -13.84 6.81
CA GLU A 61 14.14 -14.53 5.58
C GLU A 61 13.06 -15.59 5.82
N LYS A 62 12.89 -16.08 7.06
CA LYS A 62 11.78 -16.96 7.41
C LYS A 62 10.40 -16.33 7.17
N ASN A 63 10.33 -15.00 7.08
CA ASN A 63 9.11 -14.27 6.75
C ASN A 63 8.74 -14.33 5.26
N ILE A 64 9.67 -14.70 4.37
CA ILE A 64 9.43 -14.80 2.91
C ILE A 64 8.25 -15.74 2.58
N PRO A 65 8.23 -17.01 3.05
CA PRO A 65 7.10 -17.89 2.78
C PRO A 65 5.79 -17.38 3.41
N LEU A 66 5.85 -16.76 4.59
CA LEU A 66 4.65 -16.20 5.25
C LEU A 66 4.05 -15.04 4.43
N PHE A 67 4.90 -14.14 3.92
CA PHE A 67 4.47 -13.03 3.08
C PHE A 67 3.94 -13.52 1.72
N THR A 68 4.57 -14.53 1.15
CA THR A 68 4.12 -15.16 -0.11
C THR A 68 2.74 -15.80 0.06
N ASN A 69 2.54 -16.55 1.14
CA ASN A 69 1.24 -17.18 1.45
C ASN A 69 0.16 -16.13 1.71
N TRP A 70 0.50 -15.00 2.36
CA TRP A 70 -0.43 -13.90 2.56
C TRP A 70 -0.90 -13.28 1.22
N LEU A 71 0.02 -13.01 0.28
CA LEU A 71 -0.32 -12.52 -1.06
C LEU A 71 -1.19 -13.53 -1.83
N GLN A 72 -0.84 -14.81 -1.79
CA GLN A 72 -1.60 -15.87 -2.44
C GLN A 72 -3.02 -16.01 -1.87
N CYS A 73 -3.18 -15.89 -0.56
CA CYS A 73 -4.50 -15.91 0.07
C CYS A 73 -5.39 -14.75 -0.41
N ILE A 74 -4.84 -13.54 -0.51
CA ILE A 74 -5.58 -12.37 -0.99
C ILE A 74 -6.01 -12.59 -2.44
N GLY A 75 -5.11 -13.10 -3.28
CA GLY A 75 -5.33 -13.28 -4.70
C GLY A 75 -5.42 -11.96 -5.46
N GLU A 76 -5.99 -12.01 -6.65
CA GLU A 76 -6.19 -10.81 -7.48
C GLU A 76 -7.24 -9.88 -6.87
N THR A 77 -6.98 -8.57 -6.92
CA THR A 77 -7.86 -7.53 -6.39
C THR A 77 -8.23 -6.53 -7.47
N LYS A 78 -9.48 -6.07 -7.46
CA LYS A 78 -10.04 -5.13 -8.43
C LYS A 78 -10.09 -3.72 -7.88
N CYS A 79 -10.22 -3.57 -6.56
CA CYS A 79 -10.29 -2.26 -5.94
C CYS A 79 -8.93 -1.55 -5.98
N SER A 80 -8.88 -0.34 -6.56
CA SER A 80 -7.66 0.46 -6.65
C SER A 80 -7.06 0.76 -5.27
N LEU A 81 -7.89 1.02 -4.25
CA LEU A 81 -7.43 1.20 -2.88
C LEU A 81 -6.71 -0.05 -2.35
N VAL A 82 -7.29 -1.24 -2.58
CA VAL A 82 -6.70 -2.50 -2.09
C VAL A 82 -5.41 -2.81 -2.82
N GLN A 83 -5.37 -2.63 -4.15
CA GLN A 83 -4.15 -2.76 -4.95
C GLN A 83 -3.01 -1.89 -4.40
N LYS A 84 -3.30 -0.62 -4.06
CA LYS A 84 -2.31 0.29 -3.46
C LYS A 84 -1.87 -0.13 -2.06
N VAL A 85 -2.78 -0.69 -1.25
CA VAL A 85 -2.42 -1.22 0.07
C VAL A 85 -1.51 -2.45 -0.06
N ILE A 86 -1.78 -3.34 -1.02
CA ILE A 86 -0.93 -4.50 -1.33
C ILE A 86 0.44 -4.03 -1.82
N GLU A 87 0.48 -3.10 -2.78
CA GLU A 87 1.73 -2.54 -3.30
C GLU A 87 2.57 -1.95 -2.15
N LYS A 88 1.95 -1.18 -1.25
CA LYS A 88 2.63 -0.63 -0.07
C LYS A 88 3.16 -1.72 0.87
N ALA A 89 2.41 -2.80 1.07
CA ALA A 89 2.85 -3.92 1.89
C ALA A 89 4.05 -4.63 1.28
N GLN A 90 4.04 -4.83 -0.05
CA GLN A 90 5.16 -5.39 -0.82
C GLN A 90 6.41 -4.50 -0.73
N THR A 91 6.29 -3.21 -1.05
CA THR A 91 7.42 -2.27 -0.95
C THR A 91 8.01 -2.25 0.46
N LYS A 92 7.17 -2.28 1.50
CA LYS A 92 7.65 -2.34 2.89
C LYS A 92 8.39 -3.65 3.18
N PHE A 93 7.84 -4.79 2.79
CA PHE A 93 8.44 -6.09 3.03
C PHE A 93 9.79 -6.23 2.32
N GLU A 94 9.83 -5.89 1.03
CA GLU A 94 11.04 -5.88 0.21
C GLU A 94 12.10 -4.94 0.76
N GLY A 95 11.71 -3.75 1.25
CA GLY A 95 12.64 -2.83 1.89
C GLY A 95 13.24 -3.36 3.17
N MET A 96 12.44 -4.01 4.02
CA MET A 96 12.95 -4.66 5.22
C MET A 96 13.89 -5.82 4.89
N LEU A 97 13.59 -6.59 3.82
CA LEU A 97 14.46 -7.67 3.36
C LEU A 97 15.77 -7.14 2.78
N HIS A 98 15.71 -6.08 1.97
CA HIS A 98 16.89 -5.40 1.44
C HIS A 98 17.76 -4.87 2.59
N PHE A 99 17.16 -4.20 3.57
CA PHE A 99 17.89 -3.68 4.73
C PHE A 99 18.46 -4.79 5.60
N ASN A 100 17.73 -5.88 5.82
CA ASN A 100 18.26 -7.04 6.53
C ASN A 100 19.53 -7.58 5.87
N LYS A 101 19.46 -7.82 4.56
CA LYS A 101 20.52 -8.45 3.77
C LYS A 101 21.76 -7.57 3.62
N HIS A 102 21.56 -6.26 3.48
CA HIS A 102 22.64 -5.36 3.08
C HIS A 102 23.04 -4.35 4.13
N LEU A 103 22.15 -3.99 5.05
CA LEU A 103 22.33 -2.87 5.96
C LEU A 103 22.10 -3.24 7.44
N SER A 104 21.83 -4.51 7.80
CA SER A 104 21.53 -4.90 9.19
C SER A 104 22.66 -4.57 10.15
N THR A 105 23.92 -4.70 9.74
CA THR A 105 25.07 -4.31 10.57
C THR A 105 25.15 -2.80 10.82
N CYS A 106 24.88 -2.00 9.79
CA CYS A 106 24.96 -0.54 9.83
C CYS A 106 23.73 0.10 10.48
N LEU A 107 22.53 -0.29 10.05
CA LEU A 107 21.23 0.29 10.40
C LEU A 107 20.44 -0.50 11.47
N GLY A 108 20.87 -1.71 11.81
CA GLY A 108 20.26 -2.53 12.86
C GLY A 108 20.54 -2.00 14.27
N ASN A 109 20.13 -2.77 15.29
CA ASN A 109 20.28 -2.39 16.70
C ASN A 109 19.79 -0.96 17.01
N ASN A 110 18.63 -0.61 16.44
CA ASN A 110 17.98 0.71 16.55
C ASN A 110 18.72 1.89 15.92
N ALA A 111 19.82 1.69 15.17
CA ALA A 111 20.52 2.80 14.51
C ALA A 111 19.60 3.55 13.53
N LEU A 112 18.84 2.83 12.68
CA LEU A 112 17.86 3.44 11.79
C LEU A 112 16.82 4.29 12.53
N VAL A 113 16.32 3.81 13.67
CA VAL A 113 15.34 4.55 14.49
C VAL A 113 15.97 5.83 15.03
N LYS A 114 17.19 5.76 15.56
CA LYS A 114 17.93 6.93 16.07
C LYS A 114 18.18 7.97 14.97
N PHE A 115 18.61 7.54 13.79
CA PHE A 115 18.84 8.44 12.65
C PHE A 115 17.52 9.07 12.20
N SER A 116 16.48 8.26 12.07
CA SER A 116 15.14 8.72 11.71
C SER A 116 14.62 9.78 12.66
N MET A 117 14.69 9.57 13.98
CA MET A 117 14.26 10.55 14.97
C MET A 117 15.05 11.86 14.85
N ALA A 118 16.37 11.77 14.73
CA ALA A 118 17.22 12.95 14.66
C ALA A 118 16.99 13.75 13.36
N CYS A 119 16.83 13.09 12.23
CA CYS A 119 16.48 13.75 10.97
C CYS A 119 15.03 14.27 10.97
N SER A 120 14.09 13.56 11.60
CA SER A 120 12.68 14.02 11.63
C SER A 120 12.53 15.34 12.39
N GLN A 121 13.29 15.53 13.47
CA GLN A 121 13.34 16.81 14.21
C GLN A 121 13.80 17.97 13.33
N GLU A 122 14.68 17.71 12.36
CA GLU A 122 15.21 18.72 11.43
C GLU A 122 14.19 19.09 10.33
N PHE A 123 13.22 18.22 10.02
CA PHE A 123 12.30 18.39 8.87
C PHE A 123 10.80 18.34 9.21
N MET A 124 10.39 18.58 10.46
CA MET A 124 8.99 18.47 10.92
C MET A 124 7.96 19.37 10.16
N ASN A 125 8.40 20.31 9.31
CA ASN A 125 7.55 21.35 8.71
C ASN A 125 7.48 21.34 7.17
N THR A 126 8.06 20.38 6.45
CA THR A 126 8.05 20.40 4.97
C THR A 126 6.74 19.83 4.41
N ARG A 127 6.01 20.65 3.63
CA ARG A 127 4.66 20.36 3.12
C ARG A 127 4.58 19.20 2.11
N ASN A 128 5.69 18.73 1.55
CA ASN A 128 5.76 17.58 0.64
C ASN A 128 6.77 16.53 1.15
N ALA A 129 6.48 15.93 2.30
CA ALA A 129 7.39 15.03 3.03
C ALA A 129 7.90 13.79 2.24
N CYS A 130 7.31 13.46 1.09
CA CYS A 130 7.72 12.29 0.29
C CYS A 130 8.62 12.64 -0.90
N GLU A 131 8.55 13.88 -1.41
CA GLU A 131 9.36 14.34 -2.55
C GLU A 131 10.64 15.03 -2.09
N ASP A 132 10.64 15.54 -0.86
CA ASP A 132 11.81 16.14 -0.25
C ASP A 132 12.82 15.06 0.18
N THR A 133 13.93 14.97 -0.54
CA THR A 133 15.01 14.03 -0.23
C THR A 133 15.81 14.44 1.00
N ALA A 134 15.63 15.65 1.54
CA ALA A 134 16.46 16.16 2.63
C ALA A 134 16.45 15.26 3.87
N TYR A 135 15.32 14.62 4.17
CA TYR A 135 15.25 13.61 5.23
C TYR A 135 16.14 12.39 4.93
N LEU A 136 16.05 11.85 3.71
CA LEU A 136 16.83 10.69 3.29
C LEU A 136 18.32 11.02 3.21
N ASP A 137 18.66 12.22 2.74
CA ASP A 137 20.02 12.74 2.69
C ASP A 137 20.60 12.95 4.09
N CYS A 138 19.79 13.40 5.05
CA CYS A 138 20.18 13.46 6.45
C CYS A 138 20.50 12.07 7.01
N VAL A 139 19.68 11.06 6.70
CA VAL A 139 19.95 9.68 7.15
C VAL A 139 21.27 9.18 6.54
N ALA A 140 21.50 9.39 5.24
CA ALA A 140 22.75 9.03 4.58
C ALA A 140 23.97 9.71 5.24
N LYS A 141 23.90 11.02 5.51
CA LYS A 141 24.96 11.77 6.23
C LYS A 141 25.22 11.24 7.63
N ARG A 142 24.20 10.71 8.31
CA ARG A 142 24.36 10.08 9.62
C ARG A 142 25.01 8.70 9.50
N MET A 143 24.67 7.94 8.47
CA MET A 143 25.35 6.68 8.14
C MET A 143 26.84 6.91 7.86
N GLU A 144 27.20 7.94 7.10
CA GLU A 144 28.62 8.29 6.82
C GLU A 144 29.46 8.50 8.09
N LYS A 145 28.84 8.99 9.16
CA LYS A 145 29.49 9.27 10.44
C LYS A 145 29.42 8.12 11.45
N HIS A 146 28.69 7.06 11.13
CA HIS A 146 28.41 5.98 12.07
C HIS A 146 29.45 4.86 11.95
N GLU A 147 30.07 4.49 13.07
CA GLU A 147 31.20 3.55 13.12
C GLU A 147 30.93 2.17 12.49
N LYS A 148 29.65 1.74 12.46
CA LYS A 148 29.24 0.43 11.91
C LYS A 148 28.88 0.46 10.44
N CYS A 149 28.94 1.64 9.81
CA CYS A 149 28.56 1.84 8.42
C CYS A 149 29.81 2.08 7.58
N THR A 150 29.83 1.43 6.42
CA THR A 150 30.86 1.62 5.39
C THR A 150 30.35 2.54 4.30
N LEU A 151 31.25 3.06 3.45
CA LEU A 151 30.86 3.80 2.25
C LEU A 151 29.96 2.96 1.31
N LYS A 152 30.14 1.64 1.30
CA LYS A 152 29.28 0.72 0.54
C LYS A 152 27.86 0.69 1.11
N ASP A 153 27.71 0.72 2.42
CA ASP A 153 26.39 0.74 3.07
C ASP A 153 25.65 2.05 2.77
N VAL A 154 26.37 3.18 2.86
CA VAL A 154 25.83 4.51 2.48
C VAL A 154 25.34 4.50 1.05
N LYS A 155 26.17 4.03 0.11
CA LYS A 155 25.79 3.93 -1.30
C LYS A 155 24.59 3.01 -1.51
N THR A 156 24.56 1.85 -0.83
CA THR A 156 23.44 0.91 -0.92
C THR A 156 22.13 1.54 -0.44
N TYR A 157 22.18 2.32 0.64
CA TYR A 157 21.02 3.07 1.11
C TYR A 157 20.58 4.16 0.13
N GLN A 158 21.53 4.92 -0.43
CA GLN A 158 21.25 5.95 -1.44
C GLN A 158 20.61 5.35 -2.70
N ASP A 159 21.16 4.25 -3.21
CA ASP A 159 20.62 3.51 -4.35
C ASP A 159 19.20 2.98 -4.07
N TYR A 160 18.83 2.77 -2.80
CA TYR A 160 17.50 2.33 -2.37
C TYR A 160 16.51 3.48 -2.09
N GLN A 161 16.96 4.74 -2.03
CA GLN A 161 16.09 5.90 -1.75
C GLN A 161 14.85 6.01 -2.66
N PRO A 162 14.91 5.72 -3.99
CA PRO A 162 13.72 5.75 -4.84
C PRO A 162 12.58 4.86 -4.33
N GLN A 163 12.89 3.71 -3.71
CA GLN A 163 11.88 2.82 -3.15
C GLN A 163 11.31 3.35 -1.82
N LEU A 164 12.13 4.04 -1.03
CA LEU A 164 11.66 4.74 0.17
C LEU A 164 10.69 5.88 -0.19
N ILE A 165 11.01 6.62 -1.25
CA ILE A 165 10.14 7.65 -1.83
C ILE A 165 8.82 7.00 -2.29
N ARG A 166 8.87 5.91 -3.06
CA ARG A 166 7.66 5.20 -3.51
C ARG A 166 6.79 4.75 -2.34
N TYR A 167 7.38 4.16 -1.29
CA TYR A 167 6.66 3.77 -0.09
C TYR A 167 5.96 4.97 0.59
N CYS A 168 6.61 6.13 0.60
CA CYS A 168 6.02 7.36 1.12
C CYS A 168 4.86 7.85 0.24
N THR A 169 5.05 7.94 -1.08
CA THR A 169 4.01 8.32 -2.04
C THR A 169 2.78 7.41 -1.94
N LEU A 170 2.98 6.09 -1.78
CA LEU A 170 1.90 5.14 -1.56
C LEU A 170 1.05 5.44 -0.32
N LYS A 171 1.65 5.95 0.77
CA LYS A 171 0.88 6.39 1.94
C LYS A 171 -0.03 7.56 1.61
N GLN A 172 0.46 8.52 0.82
CA GLN A 172 -0.32 9.68 0.38
C GLN A 172 -1.45 9.26 -0.57
N GLU A 173 -1.15 8.45 -1.59
CA GLU A 173 -2.15 7.90 -2.53
C GLU A 173 -3.29 7.18 -1.80
N ILE A 174 -2.96 6.30 -0.84
CA ILE A 174 -3.94 5.58 -0.02
C ILE A 174 -4.78 6.55 0.83
N HIS A 175 -4.16 7.58 1.41
CA HIS A 175 -4.86 8.57 2.22
C HIS A 175 -5.89 9.35 1.40
N GLU A 176 -5.52 9.80 0.21
CA GLU A 176 -6.43 10.52 -0.68
C GLU A 176 -7.56 9.62 -1.20
N LEU A 177 -7.27 8.38 -1.57
CA LEU A 177 -8.31 7.40 -1.95
C LEU A 177 -9.30 7.14 -0.81
N LYS A 178 -8.83 7.08 0.44
CA LYS A 178 -9.72 6.94 1.60
C LYS A 178 -10.59 8.18 1.82
N LYS A 179 -10.04 9.39 1.70
CA LYS A 179 -10.82 10.64 1.81
C LYS A 179 -11.91 10.71 0.75
N GLN A 180 -11.59 10.40 -0.50
CA GLN A 180 -12.56 10.40 -1.59
C GLN A 180 -13.72 9.44 -1.35
N ARG A 181 -13.48 8.30 -0.68
CA ARG A 181 -14.55 7.38 -0.24
C ARG A 181 -15.43 7.98 0.84
N VAL A 182 -14.85 8.62 1.85
CA VAL A 182 -15.63 9.28 2.93
C VAL A 182 -16.53 10.38 2.37
N ILE A 183 -16.04 11.17 1.41
CA ILE A 183 -16.82 12.25 0.77
C ILE A 183 -17.99 11.70 -0.08
N LYS A 184 -17.86 10.49 -0.65
CA LYS A 184 -18.95 9.84 -1.40
C LYS A 184 -20.05 9.25 -0.50
N LEU A 185 -19.85 9.17 0.81
CA LEU A 185 -20.74 8.53 1.79
C LEU A 185 -21.54 9.50 2.66
N GLY A 186 -21.27 10.81 2.58
CA GLY A 186 -21.97 11.87 3.31
C GLY A 186 -22.78 12.75 2.37
#